data_AF-A0AAN8NZ09-F1
#
_entry.id   AF-A0AAN8NZ09-F1
#
_cell.length_a   1.000
_cell.length_b   1.000
_cell.length_c   1.000
_cell.angle_alpha   90.00
_cell.angle_beta   90.00
_cell.angle_gamma   90.00
#
_symmetry.space_group_name_H-M   'P 1'
#
loop_
_entity.id
_entity.type
_entity.pdbx_description
1 polymer ?
#
loop_
_entity_poly.entity_id
_entity_poly.type
_entity_poly.pdbx_seq_one_letter_code
_entity_poly.pdbx_strand_id
1 'polypeptide(L)'
;MSLTAAFLLGLVVPLAAFAKALPAAAVSGRPSPKYIYSTFSSDHGTVFNHMVFDETGSRIFAGAVNRIFHLDLDLKLKETVVTGPRLDSPMCPAKGCDSPDIETFSTNNVNKILVVDSESRSLIACGSISQGACEKYNISSLLIPPKFISLSIAANDETSSTYAFIGPENYNPRNRNNVLYVGTTFTSNGEYRHDVPAISSRKLYGLEFAAFSFSKQSLLRIDVKYRDQFLVKYVYGFNSTDYAYFVVVQKQSHLPGQEEKGYVSRLARTCISDENYDSYTEVTLQCNVRSEDTNKLVNYNLVQDVKVGRAGAELAGNLGIDTDDNVLVGIFSPSRGIGNEPQQKSAICVFSLQDIEARFTENIHMCFNGSVTDRNLGYISGLILDGKCPAAGLWVSLAKCCKCDSNEAEEQTFNGGAGNVDWLCIGFGDLLR
;
A
#
# COMPACT_ATOMS: atom_id res chain seq x y z
N MET A 1 -6.34 38.71 -54.72
CA MET A 1 -7.08 38.03 -53.64
C MET A 1 -6.20 36.93 -53.10
N SER A 2 -5.78 37.13 -51.85
CA SER A 2 -4.87 36.28 -51.07
C SER A 2 -5.60 35.03 -50.57
N LEU A 3 -4.90 33.90 -50.49
CA LEU A 3 -5.19 32.85 -49.50
C LEU A 3 -3.92 32.04 -49.25
N THR A 4 -3.16 32.51 -48.25
CA THR A 4 -2.11 31.77 -47.56
C THR A 4 -2.75 30.78 -46.59
N ALA A 5 -2.39 29.49 -46.71
CA ALA A 5 -2.79 28.45 -45.77
C ALA A 5 -1.93 28.53 -44.50
N ALA A 6 -2.55 28.83 -43.36
CA ALA A 6 -1.91 28.79 -42.05
C ALA A 6 -2.04 27.38 -41.46
N PHE A 7 -0.90 26.71 -41.29
CA PHE A 7 -0.77 25.50 -40.47
C PHE A 7 -0.83 25.92 -38.98
N LEU A 8 -1.93 25.60 -38.31
CA LEU A 8 -2.03 25.70 -36.85
C LEU A 8 -1.42 24.43 -36.23
N LEU A 9 -0.18 24.54 -35.73
CA LEU A 9 0.35 23.59 -34.75
C LEU A 9 -0.45 23.77 -33.45
N GLY A 10 -1.34 22.83 -33.17
CA GLY A 10 -2.00 22.72 -31.87
C GLY A 10 -0.98 22.30 -30.81
N LEU A 11 -0.55 23.26 -29.98
CA LEU A 11 0.15 22.98 -28.73
C LEU A 11 -0.82 22.27 -27.79
N VAL A 12 -0.63 20.96 -27.60
CA VAL A 12 -1.26 20.22 -26.51
C VAL A 12 -0.58 20.65 -25.21
N VAL A 13 -1.23 21.54 -24.47
CA VAL A 13 -0.82 21.91 -23.11
C VAL A 13 -1.46 20.91 -22.14
N PRO A 14 -0.70 20.06 -21.42
CA PRO A 14 -1.28 19.14 -20.45
C PRO A 14 -1.69 19.93 -19.18
N LEU A 15 -2.97 19.91 -18.83
CA LEU A 15 -3.51 20.48 -17.59
C LEU A 15 -3.22 19.53 -16.41
N ALA A 16 -2.21 19.88 -15.60
CA ALA A 16 -1.84 19.18 -14.37
C ALA A 16 -2.84 19.43 -13.22
N ALA A 17 -2.97 18.48 -12.30
CA ALA A 17 -3.70 18.66 -11.04
C ALA A 17 -2.70 19.21 -10.02
N PHE A 18 -2.55 20.52 -9.99
CA PHE A 18 -1.65 21.17 -9.06
C PHE A 18 -2.13 20.98 -7.62
N ALA A 19 -1.40 20.20 -6.83
CA ALA A 19 -1.50 20.27 -5.38
C ALA A 19 -1.16 21.71 -4.94
N LYS A 20 -2.09 22.38 -4.25
CA LYS A 20 -1.79 23.65 -3.60
C LYS A 20 -0.85 23.37 -2.43
N ALA A 21 0.42 23.73 -2.58
CA ALA A 21 1.31 23.85 -1.44
C ALA A 21 0.70 24.91 -0.50
N LEU A 22 0.28 24.50 0.70
CA LEU A 22 0.00 25.47 1.74
C LEU A 22 1.31 26.20 2.07
N PRO A 23 1.28 27.53 2.29
CA PRO A 23 2.47 28.26 2.70
C PRO A 23 3.06 27.60 3.93
N ALA A 24 4.37 27.39 3.92
CA ALA A 24 5.11 26.85 5.05
C ALA A 24 4.94 27.82 6.23
N ALA A 25 4.06 27.50 7.16
CA ALA A 25 4.17 28.07 8.50
C ALA A 25 5.45 27.47 9.08
N ALA A 26 6.55 28.22 9.02
CA ALA A 26 7.76 27.89 9.74
C ALA A 26 7.42 27.91 11.23
N VAL A 27 7.06 26.75 11.78
CA VAL A 27 6.98 26.54 13.23
C VAL A 27 8.43 26.51 13.73
N SER A 28 9.04 27.68 13.82
CA SER A 28 10.29 27.90 14.55
C SER A 28 9.98 27.87 16.04
N GLY A 29 9.71 26.67 16.54
CA GLY A 29 9.67 26.38 17.96
C GLY A 29 10.68 25.29 18.21
N ARG A 30 11.75 25.58 18.98
CA ARG A 30 12.38 24.51 19.76
C ARG A 30 11.25 23.87 20.57
N PRO A 31 10.97 22.56 20.45
CA PRO A 31 10.02 21.92 21.34
C PRO A 31 10.60 22.04 22.74
N SER A 32 10.10 23.01 23.50
CA SER A 32 10.29 23.01 24.94
C SER A 32 9.61 21.73 25.46
N PRO A 33 10.24 20.95 26.35
CA PRO A 33 9.69 19.69 26.86
C PRO A 33 8.48 19.91 27.82
N LYS A 34 7.70 20.97 27.60
CA LYS A 34 6.72 21.48 28.55
C LYS A 34 5.36 20.80 28.49
N TYR A 35 5.16 19.80 27.62
CA TYR A 35 3.91 19.05 27.53
C TYR A 35 4.11 17.56 27.19
N ILE A 36 5.02 16.86 27.88
CA ILE A 36 4.92 15.39 27.94
C ILE A 36 3.80 15.07 28.93
N TYR A 37 2.62 14.71 28.42
CA TYR A 37 1.46 14.36 29.26
C TYR A 37 1.66 12.97 29.91
N SER A 38 2.09 12.00 29.11
CA SER A 38 2.53 10.69 29.60
C SER A 38 3.58 10.11 28.65
N THR A 39 4.37 9.16 29.16
CA THR A 39 5.37 8.43 28.39
C THR A 39 5.49 7.00 28.92
N PHE A 40 5.74 6.06 28.00
CA PHE A 40 6.13 4.70 28.33
C PHE A 40 7.56 4.47 27.85
N SER A 41 8.41 4.02 28.76
CA SER A 41 9.77 3.58 28.46
C SER A 41 9.93 2.15 28.93
N SER A 42 10.58 1.32 28.11
CA SER A 42 10.94 -0.05 28.47
C SER A 42 12.36 -0.11 29.02
N ASP A 43 12.58 -0.92 30.05
CA ASP A 43 13.80 -0.94 30.88
C ASP A 43 15.07 -1.47 30.16
N HIS A 44 14.98 -1.85 28.88
CA HIS A 44 16.01 -2.62 28.17
C HIS A 44 16.41 -2.09 26.78
N GLY A 45 16.30 -0.78 26.53
CA GLY A 45 16.67 -0.23 25.21
C GLY A 45 15.85 -0.83 24.06
N THR A 46 14.60 -1.23 24.37
CA THR A 46 13.68 -1.85 23.43
C THR A 46 13.39 -0.88 22.28
N VAL A 47 13.57 -1.36 21.05
CA VAL A 47 13.24 -0.61 19.83
C VAL A 47 11.78 -0.87 19.49
N PHE A 48 10.95 0.17 19.53
CA PHE A 48 9.54 0.10 19.13
C PHE A 48 9.40 0.18 17.60
N ASN A 49 8.46 -0.58 17.06
CA ASN A 49 8.20 -0.66 15.62
C ASN A 49 6.82 -0.11 15.26
N HIS A 50 5.78 -0.55 15.97
CA HIS A 50 4.39 -0.22 15.64
C HIS A 50 3.58 0.12 16.89
N MET A 51 2.52 0.90 16.70
CA MET A 51 1.55 1.23 17.72
C MET A 51 0.16 1.21 17.10
N VAL A 52 -0.81 0.60 17.79
CA VAL A 52 -2.21 0.58 17.38
C VAL A 52 -3.10 0.91 18.57
N PHE A 53 -4.12 1.72 18.31
CA PHE A 53 -5.13 2.07 19.29
C PHE A 53 -6.39 1.24 19.04
N ASP A 54 -6.87 0.54 20.07
CA ASP A 54 -8.17 -0.11 20.07
C ASP A 54 -9.20 0.87 20.64
N GLU A 55 -9.94 1.52 19.75
CA GLU A 55 -10.97 2.50 20.11
C GLU A 55 -12.07 1.89 21.00
N THR A 56 -12.46 0.65 20.72
CA THR A 56 -13.54 -0.04 21.44
C THR A 56 -13.15 -0.33 22.87
N GLY A 57 -11.91 -0.78 23.07
CA GLY A 57 -11.37 -1.12 24.39
C GLY A 57 -10.67 0.01 25.11
N SER A 58 -10.50 1.18 24.48
CA SER A 58 -9.74 2.32 25.01
C SER A 58 -8.35 1.91 25.53
N ARG A 59 -7.62 1.15 24.70
CA ARG A 59 -6.31 0.58 25.05
C ARG A 59 -5.34 0.72 23.88
N ILE A 60 -4.05 0.72 24.21
CA ILE A 60 -2.98 0.89 23.22
C ILE A 60 -2.12 -0.37 23.22
N PHE A 61 -1.83 -0.89 22.03
CA PHE A 61 -0.85 -1.94 21.85
C PHE A 61 0.39 -1.38 21.16
N ALA A 62 1.57 -1.71 21.69
CA ALA A 62 2.84 -1.33 21.11
C ALA A 62 3.67 -2.58 20.78
N GLY A 63 4.02 -2.73 19.50
CA GLY A 63 4.86 -3.79 18.97
C GLY A 63 6.30 -3.33 18.92
N ALA A 64 7.20 -4.17 19.39
CA ALA A 64 8.62 -3.87 19.48
C ALA A 64 9.46 -5.10 19.14
N VAL A 65 10.78 -4.91 19.05
CA VAL A 65 11.71 -6.02 18.93
C VAL A 65 11.59 -6.91 20.17
N ASN A 66 11.29 -8.19 19.94
CA ASN A 66 11.14 -9.25 20.93
C ASN A 66 9.98 -9.11 21.91
N ARG A 67 9.12 -8.08 21.79
CA ARG A 67 8.05 -7.81 22.76
C ARG A 67 6.81 -7.18 22.15
N ILE A 68 5.67 -7.46 22.78
CA ILE A 68 4.42 -6.71 22.61
C ILE A 68 4.00 -6.17 23.97
N PHE A 69 3.54 -4.92 24.00
CA PHE A 69 3.07 -4.25 25.20
C PHE A 69 1.59 -3.87 25.05
N HIS A 70 0.83 -4.08 26.12
CA HIS A 70 -0.53 -3.56 26.28
C HIS A 70 -0.47 -2.44 27.32
N LEU A 71 -0.87 -1.25 26.90
CA LEU A 71 -0.88 -0.01 27.68
C LEU A 71 -2.31 0.51 27.82
N ASP A 72 -2.60 1.22 28.91
CA ASP A 72 -3.81 2.04 29.00
C ASP A 72 -3.62 3.42 28.33
N LEU A 73 -4.66 4.25 28.38
CA LEU A 73 -4.66 5.61 27.83
C LEU A 73 -3.62 6.54 28.50
N ASP A 74 -3.21 6.23 29.73
CA ASP A 74 -2.14 6.95 30.42
C ASP A 74 -0.76 6.39 30.05
N LEU A 75 -0.66 5.51 29.05
CA LEU A 75 0.56 4.78 28.67
C LEU A 75 1.16 3.95 29.81
N LYS A 76 0.36 3.56 30.81
CA LYS A 76 0.83 2.66 31.88
C LYS A 76 0.74 1.23 31.40
N LEU A 77 1.83 0.48 31.63
CA LEU A 77 1.92 -0.92 31.27
C LEU A 77 0.88 -1.76 32.03
N LYS A 78 0.09 -2.54 31.28
CA LYS A 78 -0.82 -3.56 31.82
C LYS A 78 -0.26 -4.96 31.66
N GLU A 79 0.11 -5.32 30.44
CA GLU A 79 0.62 -6.65 30.11
C GLU A 79 1.79 -6.53 29.13
N THR A 80 2.72 -7.48 29.20
CA THR A 80 3.81 -7.62 28.24
C THR A 80 3.96 -9.08 27.84
N VAL A 81 4.22 -9.32 26.56
CA VAL A 81 4.52 -10.64 26.01
C VAL A 81 5.91 -10.63 25.41
N VAL A 82 6.66 -11.71 25.63
CA VAL A 82 7.98 -11.94 25.03
C VAL A 82 7.81 -12.73 23.74
N THR A 83 8.04 -12.08 22.60
CA THR A 83 7.96 -12.68 21.26
C THR A 83 9.33 -13.13 20.74
N GLY A 84 10.42 -12.82 21.42
CA GLY A 84 11.77 -13.27 21.08
C GLY A 84 12.84 -12.88 22.11
N PRO A 85 14.13 -13.08 21.81
CA PRO A 85 14.62 -13.78 20.62
C PRO A 85 14.23 -15.27 20.65
N ARG A 86 14.31 -15.93 19.50
CA ARG A 86 14.08 -17.38 19.33
C ARG A 86 15.21 -17.98 18.50
N LEU A 87 15.43 -19.29 18.64
CA LEU A 87 16.28 -20.00 17.70
C LEU A 87 15.55 -20.08 16.36
N ASP A 88 16.12 -19.46 15.33
CA ASP A 88 15.54 -19.40 14.00
C ASP A 88 16.62 -19.49 12.91
N SER A 89 16.19 -19.80 11.69
CA SER A 89 17.05 -19.77 10.51
C SER A 89 16.23 -19.41 9.27
N PRO A 90 16.76 -18.58 8.36
CA PRO A 90 16.11 -18.32 7.08
C PRO A 90 15.89 -19.57 6.21
N MET A 91 16.56 -20.68 6.51
CA MET A 91 16.37 -21.98 5.84
C MET A 91 15.20 -22.79 6.41
N CYS A 92 14.58 -22.35 7.50
CA CYS A 92 13.43 -23.02 8.08
C CYS A 92 12.12 -22.56 7.46
N PRO A 93 11.13 -23.46 7.31
CA PRO A 93 9.78 -23.07 6.93
C PRO A 93 9.07 -22.33 8.07
N ALA A 94 7.99 -21.61 7.76
CA ALA A 94 7.19 -20.86 8.73
C ALA A 94 6.61 -21.71 9.88
N LYS A 95 6.49 -23.03 9.68
CA LYS A 95 6.00 -23.98 10.70
C LYS A 95 7.03 -24.30 11.79
N GLY A 96 8.32 -23.98 11.59
CA GLY A 96 9.40 -24.26 12.55
C GLY A 96 10.58 -25.02 11.97
N CYS A 97 11.65 -25.09 12.76
CA CYS A 97 12.94 -25.71 12.43
C CYS A 97 13.09 -27.09 13.10
N ASP A 98 12.35 -28.11 12.65
CA ASP A 98 12.45 -29.45 13.26
C ASP A 98 13.61 -30.30 12.71
N SER A 99 14.23 -29.87 11.61
CA SER A 99 15.31 -30.60 10.96
C SER A 99 16.64 -30.40 11.69
N PRO A 100 17.34 -31.48 12.08
CA PRO A 100 18.66 -31.38 12.72
C PRO A 100 19.75 -30.86 11.77
N ASP A 101 19.51 -30.88 10.46
CA ASP A 101 20.46 -30.46 9.43
C ASP A 101 20.50 -28.94 9.23
N ILE A 102 19.55 -28.21 9.81
CA ILE A 102 19.46 -26.75 9.70
C ILE A 102 20.03 -26.12 10.95
N GLU A 103 21.12 -25.38 10.81
CA GLU A 103 21.68 -24.60 11.90
C GLU A 103 20.77 -23.40 12.23
N THR A 104 20.42 -23.26 13.50
CA THR A 104 19.58 -22.18 14.02
C THR A 104 20.37 -21.26 14.94
N PHE A 105 20.09 -19.97 14.88
CA PHE A 105 20.77 -18.96 15.70
C PHE A 105 19.76 -18.21 16.55
N SER A 106 20.20 -17.64 17.66
CA SER A 106 19.36 -16.76 18.48
C SER A 106 19.09 -15.47 17.70
N THR A 107 17.90 -15.36 17.13
CA THR A 107 17.50 -14.26 16.25
C THR A 107 16.43 -13.40 16.90
N ASN A 108 16.58 -12.09 16.78
CA ASN A 108 15.59 -11.13 17.25
C ASN A 108 14.32 -11.17 16.39
N ASN A 109 13.18 -11.07 17.05
CA ASN A 109 11.88 -10.99 16.41
C ASN A 109 11.45 -9.53 16.29
N VAL A 110 11.60 -8.93 15.12
CA VAL A 110 11.15 -7.56 14.83
C VAL A 110 9.67 -7.60 14.52
N ASN A 111 8.87 -6.75 15.19
CA ASN A 111 7.44 -6.67 14.89
C ASN A 111 7.23 -5.98 13.53
N LYS A 112 6.60 -6.68 12.58
CA LYS A 112 6.36 -6.22 11.20
C LYS A 112 4.91 -5.84 10.92
N ILE A 113 3.96 -6.45 11.64
CA ILE A 113 2.53 -6.14 11.56
C ILE A 113 1.98 -6.10 12.98
N LEU A 114 1.11 -5.13 13.27
CA LEU A 114 0.34 -5.04 14.51
C LEU A 114 -1.03 -4.42 14.21
N VAL A 115 -2.07 -5.25 14.15
CA VAL A 115 -3.40 -4.82 13.73
C VAL A 115 -4.48 -5.38 14.66
N VAL A 116 -5.43 -4.55 15.04
CA VAL A 116 -6.58 -4.92 15.87
C VAL A 116 -7.73 -5.37 14.97
N ASP A 117 -8.15 -6.62 15.12
CA ASP A 117 -9.39 -7.15 14.57
C ASP A 117 -10.49 -7.00 15.62
N SER A 118 -11.29 -5.95 15.47
CA SER A 118 -12.36 -5.58 16.39
C SER A 118 -13.50 -6.61 16.40
N GLU A 119 -13.79 -7.25 15.26
CA GLU A 119 -14.90 -8.21 15.13
C GLU A 119 -14.62 -9.49 15.91
N SER A 120 -13.41 -10.04 15.76
CA SER A 120 -13.00 -11.25 16.48
C SER A 120 -12.35 -10.96 17.84
N ARG A 121 -12.24 -9.68 18.22
CA ARG A 121 -11.56 -9.20 19.44
C ARG A 121 -10.15 -9.79 19.58
N SER A 122 -9.40 -9.79 18.47
CA SER A 122 -8.05 -10.33 18.42
C SER A 122 -7.02 -9.34 17.90
N LEU A 123 -5.81 -9.43 18.41
CA LEU A 123 -4.66 -8.64 17.96
C LEU A 123 -3.81 -9.55 17.07
N ILE A 124 -3.67 -9.17 15.80
CA ILE A 124 -2.83 -9.86 14.83
C ILE A 124 -1.44 -9.22 14.88
N ALA A 125 -0.43 -10.01 15.25
CA ALA A 125 0.96 -9.56 15.27
C ALA A 125 1.83 -10.50 14.42
N CYS A 126 2.59 -9.94 13.48
CA CYS A 126 3.54 -10.71 12.67
C CYS A 126 4.97 -10.28 12.95
N GLY A 127 5.86 -11.26 13.03
CA GLY A 127 7.27 -11.10 13.33
C GLY A 127 8.16 -11.12 12.11
N SER A 128 9.47 -10.96 12.29
CA SER A 128 10.49 -11.21 11.25
C SER A 128 11.00 -12.65 11.26
N ILE A 129 10.88 -13.35 12.38
CA ILE A 129 11.30 -14.76 12.50
C ILE A 129 10.27 -15.71 11.87
N SER A 130 10.63 -16.98 11.71
CA SER A 130 9.77 -18.03 11.18
C SER A 130 9.15 -17.63 9.83
N GLN A 131 9.99 -17.11 8.93
CA GLN A 131 9.59 -16.64 7.59
C GLN A 131 8.52 -15.54 7.58
N GLY A 132 8.41 -14.75 8.64
CA GLY A 132 7.41 -13.69 8.74
C GLY A 132 6.03 -14.20 9.15
N ALA A 133 5.99 -15.22 10.01
CA ALA A 133 4.76 -15.79 10.55
C ALA A 133 4.02 -14.82 11.50
N CYS A 134 2.75 -15.12 11.73
CA CYS A 134 1.87 -14.31 12.57
C CYS A 134 1.32 -15.09 13.75
N GLU A 135 0.97 -14.36 14.79
CA GLU A 135 0.29 -14.84 15.98
C GLU A 135 -0.97 -14.01 16.22
N LYS A 136 -2.06 -14.67 16.59
CA LYS A 136 -3.31 -14.01 16.99
C LYS A 136 -3.46 -14.06 18.51
N TYR A 137 -3.42 -12.90 19.13
CA TYR A 137 -3.58 -12.71 20.57
C TYR A 137 -5.02 -12.35 20.92
N ASN A 138 -5.48 -12.75 22.10
CA ASN A 138 -6.76 -12.29 22.63
C ASN A 138 -6.61 -10.88 23.20
N ILE A 139 -7.40 -9.91 22.72
CA ILE A 139 -7.30 -8.51 23.18
C ILE A 139 -7.67 -8.36 24.67
N SER A 140 -8.48 -9.28 25.21
CA SER A 140 -8.89 -9.23 26.62
C SER A 140 -7.73 -9.53 27.58
N SER A 141 -6.79 -10.39 27.17
CA SER A 141 -5.53 -10.61 27.88
C SER A 141 -4.52 -11.25 26.94
N LEU A 142 -3.37 -10.58 26.78
CA LEU A 142 -2.26 -11.08 25.97
C LEU A 142 -1.56 -12.30 26.61
N LEU A 143 -1.88 -12.63 27.85
CA LEU A 143 -1.33 -13.77 28.58
C LEU A 143 -1.96 -15.10 28.15
N ILE A 144 -3.14 -15.07 27.51
CA ILE A 144 -3.75 -16.25 26.90
C ILE A 144 -2.86 -16.68 25.72
N PRO A 145 -2.43 -17.96 25.64
CA PRO A 145 -1.57 -18.42 24.56
C PRO A 145 -2.12 -18.03 23.19
N PRO A 146 -1.33 -17.34 22.34
CA PRO A 146 -1.79 -16.91 21.04
C PRO A 146 -1.97 -18.11 20.10
N LYS A 147 -2.83 -17.94 19.10
CA LYS A 147 -2.93 -18.89 17.98
C LYS A 147 -1.80 -18.58 16.98
N PHE A 148 -0.84 -19.48 16.87
CA PHE A 148 0.23 -19.39 15.87
C PHE A 148 -0.32 -19.71 14.46
N ILE A 149 0.06 -18.89 13.48
CA ILE A 149 -0.29 -19.04 12.07
C ILE A 149 0.97 -19.35 11.28
N SER A 150 1.13 -20.62 10.89
CA SER A 150 2.30 -21.16 10.20
C SER A 150 2.32 -20.83 8.70
N LEU A 151 2.17 -19.54 8.36
CA LEU A 151 2.22 -19.02 6.98
C LEU A 151 3.25 -17.91 6.90
N SER A 152 4.00 -17.86 5.80
CA SER A 152 4.89 -16.73 5.50
C SER A 152 4.06 -15.54 5.04
N ILE A 153 4.03 -14.45 5.82
CA ILE A 153 3.19 -13.28 5.54
C ILE A 153 4.03 -12.01 5.48
N ALA A 154 4.77 -11.69 6.54
CA ALA A 154 5.58 -10.50 6.63
C ALA A 154 6.99 -10.69 6.02
N ALA A 155 7.73 -9.60 5.87
CA ALA A 155 9.16 -9.62 5.55
C ALA A 155 9.95 -10.28 6.69
N ASN A 156 10.87 -11.19 6.36
CA ASN A 156 11.60 -12.00 7.33
C ASN A 156 12.99 -11.42 7.70
N ASP A 157 13.15 -10.11 7.56
CA ASP A 157 14.35 -9.38 7.95
C ASP A 157 13.96 -8.15 8.78
N GLU A 158 14.96 -7.41 9.24
CA GLU A 158 14.75 -6.19 10.02
C GLU A 158 14.27 -5.02 9.15
N THR A 159 14.88 -4.83 7.98
CA THR A 159 14.81 -3.58 7.21
C THR A 159 13.73 -3.55 6.13
N SER A 160 13.34 -4.69 5.57
CA SER A 160 12.35 -4.74 4.49
C SER A 160 10.95 -4.51 5.04
N SER A 161 10.17 -3.66 4.38
CA SER A 161 8.91 -3.20 4.94
C SER A 161 7.78 -4.23 4.82
N THR A 162 6.81 -4.12 5.71
CA THR A 162 5.52 -4.79 5.60
C THR A 162 4.49 -3.82 6.15
N TYR A 163 3.38 -3.66 5.44
CA TYR A 163 2.25 -2.87 5.92
C TYR A 163 0.98 -3.70 5.79
N ALA A 164 0.13 -3.67 6.81
CA ALA A 164 -1.15 -4.36 6.76
C ALA A 164 -2.24 -3.54 7.44
N PHE A 165 -3.45 -3.66 6.91
CA PHE A 165 -4.66 -3.05 7.47
C PHE A 165 -5.85 -3.96 7.20
N ILE A 166 -6.88 -3.85 8.06
CA ILE A 166 -8.15 -4.54 7.85
C ILE A 166 -9.07 -3.63 7.07
N GLY A 167 -9.68 -4.17 6.02
CA GLY A 167 -10.64 -3.46 5.19
C GLY A 167 -11.71 -4.41 4.63
N PRO A 168 -12.79 -3.86 4.05
CA PRO A 168 -13.87 -4.65 3.50
C PRO A 168 -13.41 -5.39 2.24
N GLU A 169 -13.95 -6.59 2.04
CA GLU A 169 -14.03 -7.27 0.74
C GLU A 169 -15.49 -7.38 0.30
N ASN A 170 -15.71 -7.31 -1.00
CA ASN A 170 -17.03 -7.43 -1.63
C ASN A 170 -16.99 -8.42 -2.81
N TYR A 171 -16.30 -9.55 -2.64
CA TYR A 171 -16.23 -10.60 -3.66
C TYR A 171 -17.59 -11.28 -3.84
N ASN A 172 -18.37 -11.36 -2.77
CA ASN A 172 -19.74 -11.84 -2.79
C ASN A 172 -20.71 -10.76 -2.28
N PRO A 173 -21.60 -10.21 -3.13
CA PRO A 173 -22.56 -9.19 -2.72
C PRO A 173 -23.48 -9.61 -1.55
N ARG A 174 -23.67 -10.92 -1.35
CA ARG A 174 -24.50 -11.48 -0.27
C ARG A 174 -23.77 -11.64 1.05
N ASN A 175 -22.44 -11.65 1.04
CA ASN A 175 -21.63 -11.87 2.23
C ASN A 175 -20.41 -10.94 2.21
N ARG A 176 -20.60 -9.75 2.78
CA ARG A 176 -19.53 -8.76 2.93
C ARG A 176 -18.75 -9.11 4.19
N ASN A 177 -17.46 -9.43 4.02
CA ASN A 177 -16.56 -9.66 5.15
C ASN A 177 -15.44 -8.63 5.14
N ASN A 178 -14.66 -8.63 6.21
CA ASN A 178 -13.39 -7.93 6.25
C ASN A 178 -12.23 -8.90 5.99
N VAL A 179 -11.18 -8.39 5.36
CA VAL A 179 -9.93 -9.10 5.09
C VAL A 179 -8.74 -8.28 5.57
N LEU A 180 -7.63 -8.96 5.80
CA LEU A 180 -6.34 -8.34 6.02
C LEU A 180 -5.68 -8.11 4.67
N TYR A 181 -5.57 -6.85 4.26
CA TYR A 181 -4.73 -6.44 3.14
C TYR A 181 -3.29 -6.36 3.63
N VAL A 182 -2.36 -7.03 2.94
CA VAL A 182 -0.94 -7.07 3.31
C VAL A 182 -0.07 -6.74 2.11
N GLY A 183 0.78 -5.74 2.26
CA GLY A 183 1.88 -5.42 1.34
C GLY A 183 3.22 -5.80 1.96
N THR A 184 4.00 -6.65 1.30
CA THR A 184 5.27 -7.17 1.81
C THR A 184 6.39 -6.95 0.81
N THR A 185 7.47 -6.32 1.24
CA THR A 185 8.69 -6.20 0.44
C THR A 185 9.33 -7.57 0.25
N PHE A 186 9.75 -7.89 -0.97
CA PHE A 186 10.46 -9.13 -1.27
C PHE A 186 11.80 -9.17 -0.54
N THR A 187 12.15 -10.33 0.02
CA THR A 187 13.43 -10.60 0.66
C THR A 187 14.05 -11.83 0.00
N SER A 188 15.35 -11.78 -0.28
CA SER A 188 16.10 -12.93 -0.82
C SER A 188 16.63 -13.86 0.28
N ASN A 189 16.16 -13.68 1.52
CA ASN A 189 16.62 -14.39 2.70
C ASN A 189 15.88 -15.73 2.88
N GLY A 190 16.23 -16.73 2.06
CA GLY A 190 15.67 -18.08 2.11
C GLY A 190 14.71 -18.42 0.97
N GLU A 191 14.53 -19.72 0.73
CA GLU A 191 13.78 -20.23 -0.44
C GLU A 191 12.26 -20.00 -0.34
N TYR A 192 11.72 -20.00 0.89
CA TYR A 192 10.27 -19.80 1.13
C TYR A 192 9.76 -18.39 0.81
N ARG A 193 10.67 -17.46 0.51
CA ARG A 193 10.30 -16.07 0.21
C ARG A 193 9.66 -15.91 -1.15
N HIS A 194 9.83 -16.88 -2.04
CA HIS A 194 9.19 -16.89 -3.35
C HIS A 194 7.65 -17.03 -3.28
N ASP A 195 7.13 -17.61 -2.20
CA ASP A 195 5.70 -17.82 -2.01
C ASP A 195 4.99 -16.57 -1.48
N VAL A 196 5.72 -15.63 -0.88
CA VAL A 196 5.18 -14.40 -0.31
C VAL A 196 4.89 -13.39 -1.43
N PRO A 197 3.62 -13.04 -1.69
CA PRO A 197 3.28 -12.08 -2.72
C PRO A 197 3.64 -10.65 -2.29
N ALA A 198 3.73 -9.77 -3.28
CA ALA A 198 3.98 -8.34 -3.05
C ALA A 198 2.78 -7.71 -2.33
N ILE A 199 1.56 -7.98 -2.81
CA ILE A 199 0.31 -7.59 -2.13
C ILE A 199 -0.61 -8.80 -2.06
N SER A 200 -1.38 -8.95 -0.98
CA SER A 200 -2.43 -9.98 -0.87
C SER A 200 -3.59 -9.55 0.01
N SER A 201 -4.77 -10.11 -0.27
CA SER A 201 -5.93 -10.10 0.64
C SER A 201 -6.03 -11.45 1.34
N ARG A 202 -6.13 -11.43 2.67
CA ARG A 202 -6.11 -12.63 3.51
C ARG A 202 -7.30 -12.68 4.45
N LYS A 203 -7.88 -13.86 4.66
CA LYS A 203 -9.01 -14.04 5.59
C LYS A 203 -8.57 -13.77 7.02
N LEU A 204 -9.38 -13.12 7.84
CA LEU A 204 -9.00 -12.76 9.20
C LEU A 204 -8.80 -13.96 10.15
N TYR A 205 -9.46 -15.09 9.91
CA TYR A 205 -9.42 -16.23 10.84
C TYR A 205 -8.12 -17.06 10.77
N GLY A 206 -7.66 -17.41 9.57
CA GLY A 206 -6.46 -18.23 9.35
C GLY A 206 -5.36 -17.56 8.54
N LEU A 207 -5.59 -16.34 8.03
CA LEU A 207 -4.67 -15.55 7.20
C LEU A 207 -4.24 -16.25 5.89
N GLU A 208 -4.94 -17.29 5.47
CA GLU A 208 -4.91 -17.79 4.10
C GLU A 208 -5.45 -16.73 3.12
N PHE A 209 -5.11 -16.86 1.84
CA PHE A 209 -5.63 -15.96 0.81
C PHE A 209 -7.17 -15.95 0.80
N ALA A 210 -7.75 -14.77 0.59
CA ALA A 210 -9.19 -14.56 0.62
C ALA A 210 -9.90 -15.39 -0.47
N ALA A 211 -9.40 -15.34 -1.70
CA ALA A 211 -9.69 -16.30 -2.76
C ALA A 211 -8.40 -16.94 -3.28
N PHE A 212 -8.40 -18.27 -3.41
CA PHE A 212 -7.30 -19.03 -4.00
C PHE A 212 -7.83 -20.28 -4.69
N SER A 213 -7.90 -20.22 -6.02
CA SER A 213 -8.31 -21.30 -6.91
C SER A 213 -7.51 -21.20 -8.21
N PHE A 214 -7.73 -22.14 -9.13
CA PHE A 214 -7.04 -22.13 -10.43
C PHE A 214 -7.26 -20.82 -11.22
N SER A 215 -8.46 -20.23 -11.12
CA SER A 215 -8.85 -19.04 -11.89
C SER A 215 -8.84 -17.73 -11.10
N LYS A 216 -8.69 -17.79 -9.77
CA LYS A 216 -8.84 -16.62 -8.88
C LYS A 216 -7.76 -16.66 -7.81
N GLN A 217 -6.93 -15.62 -7.74
CA GLN A 217 -5.89 -15.49 -6.74
C GLN A 217 -5.90 -14.08 -6.16
N SER A 218 -6.25 -13.93 -4.88
CA SER A 218 -6.27 -12.62 -4.20
C SER A 218 -4.86 -12.16 -3.80
N LEU A 219 -3.97 -12.07 -4.78
CA LEU A 219 -2.58 -11.70 -4.61
C LEU A 219 -2.01 -11.05 -5.85
N LEU A 220 -0.96 -10.26 -5.65
CA LEU A 220 -0.16 -9.62 -6.68
C LEU A 220 1.30 -10.04 -6.49
N ARG A 221 1.97 -10.47 -7.57
CA ARG A 221 3.41 -10.81 -7.54
C ARG A 221 4.20 -9.91 -8.48
N ILE A 222 5.40 -9.54 -8.04
CA ILE A 222 6.41 -9.00 -8.92
C ILE A 222 7.04 -10.18 -9.66
N ASP A 223 7.18 -10.06 -10.97
CA ASP A 223 7.73 -11.09 -11.83
C ASP A 223 9.14 -11.48 -11.37
N VAL A 224 9.43 -12.78 -11.47
CA VAL A 224 10.69 -13.37 -11.04
C VAL A 224 11.90 -12.72 -11.72
N LYS A 225 11.71 -12.12 -12.91
CA LYS A 225 12.75 -11.37 -13.64
C LYS A 225 13.19 -10.09 -12.93
N TYR A 226 12.31 -9.46 -12.13
CA TYR A 226 12.55 -8.13 -11.57
C TYR A 226 12.60 -8.10 -10.04
N ARG A 227 11.96 -9.06 -9.35
CA ARG A 227 11.74 -9.02 -7.90
C ARG A 227 13.00 -8.89 -7.03
N ASP A 228 14.16 -9.32 -7.52
CA ASP A 228 15.43 -9.22 -6.76
C ASP A 228 16.02 -7.80 -6.78
N GLN A 229 15.69 -6.98 -7.79
CA GLN A 229 16.25 -5.64 -7.99
C GLN A 229 15.20 -4.53 -7.88
N PHE A 230 13.94 -4.85 -8.14
CA PHE A 230 12.80 -3.96 -8.05
C PHE A 230 12.06 -4.21 -6.73
N LEU A 231 12.59 -3.61 -5.67
CA LEU A 231 12.01 -3.70 -4.34
C LEU A 231 10.99 -2.58 -4.12
N VAL A 232 9.86 -2.95 -3.50
CA VAL A 232 8.76 -2.04 -3.18
C VAL A 232 8.70 -1.85 -1.67
N LYS A 233 8.82 -0.61 -1.20
CA LYS A 233 8.66 -0.24 0.20
C LYS A 233 7.22 0.19 0.46
N TYR A 234 6.51 -0.51 1.33
CA TYR A 234 5.14 -0.21 1.75
C TYR A 234 5.19 0.75 2.95
N VAL A 235 4.65 1.94 2.77
CA VAL A 235 4.70 3.01 3.78
C VAL A 235 3.38 3.10 4.54
N TYR A 236 2.26 3.01 3.83
CA TYR A 236 0.93 3.15 4.41
C TYR A 236 -0.11 2.39 3.57
N GLY A 237 -1.29 2.16 4.15
CA GLY A 237 -2.40 1.49 3.48
C GLY A 237 -3.71 1.82 4.18
N PHE A 238 -4.78 1.92 3.40
CA PHE A 238 -6.11 2.30 3.87
C PHE A 238 -7.17 1.84 2.87
N ASN A 239 -8.42 1.76 3.30
CA ASN A 239 -9.56 1.63 2.41
C ASN A 239 -10.33 2.94 2.37
N SER A 240 -10.85 3.28 1.19
CA SER A 240 -11.78 4.40 1.00
C SER A 240 -12.72 4.03 -0.13
N THR A 241 -13.99 4.42 -0.01
CA THR A 241 -15.04 4.12 -0.99
C THR A 241 -15.05 2.62 -1.36
N ASP A 242 -14.75 2.28 -2.61
CA ASP A 242 -14.81 0.91 -3.16
C ASP A 242 -13.40 0.31 -3.40
N TYR A 243 -12.36 0.89 -2.79
CA TYR A 243 -10.97 0.54 -3.08
C TYR A 243 -10.14 0.32 -1.81
N ALA A 244 -9.16 -0.57 -1.93
CA ALA A 244 -8.06 -0.73 -1.00
C ALA A 244 -6.80 -0.10 -1.62
N TYR A 245 -6.11 0.76 -0.87
CA TYR A 245 -4.96 1.54 -1.31
C TYR A 245 -3.69 1.14 -0.57
N PHE A 246 -2.57 1.22 -1.27
CA PHE A 246 -1.23 1.14 -0.69
C PHE A 246 -0.38 2.31 -1.17
N VAL A 247 0.24 3.01 -0.23
CA VAL A 247 1.26 4.01 -0.52
C VAL A 247 2.62 3.32 -0.54
N VAL A 248 3.30 3.39 -1.67
CA VAL A 248 4.55 2.67 -1.90
C VAL A 248 5.67 3.59 -2.37
N VAL A 249 6.91 3.23 -2.04
CA VAL A 249 8.13 3.82 -2.62
C VAL A 249 8.87 2.73 -3.37
N GLN A 250 9.15 2.96 -4.64
CA GLN A 250 9.81 1.99 -5.51
C GLN A 250 10.66 2.68 -6.57
N LYS A 251 11.47 1.93 -7.31
CA LYS A 251 12.21 2.51 -8.45
C LYS A 251 11.22 3.09 -9.47
N GLN A 252 11.57 4.22 -10.08
CA GLN A 252 10.75 4.83 -11.13
C GLN A 252 10.61 3.89 -12.33
N SER A 253 11.67 3.14 -12.66
CA SER A 253 11.69 2.13 -13.72
C SER A 253 12.15 0.79 -13.16
N HIS A 254 11.55 -0.29 -13.69
CA HIS A 254 11.95 -1.67 -13.42
C HIS A 254 13.10 -2.14 -14.31
N LEU A 255 13.48 -1.35 -15.32
CA LEU A 255 14.53 -1.69 -16.27
C LEU A 255 15.92 -1.34 -15.71
N PRO A 256 16.89 -2.27 -15.71
CA PRO A 256 18.24 -2.03 -15.18
C PRO A 256 19.00 -0.88 -15.86
N GLY A 257 18.70 -0.57 -17.13
CA GLY A 257 19.31 0.54 -17.86
C GLY A 257 18.70 1.92 -17.57
N GLN A 258 17.80 2.02 -16.59
CA GLN A 258 17.08 3.25 -16.26
C GLN A 258 17.13 3.58 -14.75
N GLU A 259 18.15 3.09 -14.05
CA GLU A 259 18.34 3.33 -12.61
C GLU A 259 18.57 4.80 -12.28
N GLU A 260 19.08 5.59 -13.23
CA GLU A 260 19.29 7.03 -13.10
C GLU A 260 17.99 7.82 -12.88
N LYS A 261 16.83 7.22 -13.21
CA LYS A 261 15.51 7.81 -12.91
C LYS A 261 15.20 7.81 -11.40
N GLY A 262 15.94 7.04 -10.60
CA GLY A 262 15.83 7.02 -9.15
C GLY A 262 14.51 6.41 -8.64
N TYR A 263 14.08 6.89 -7.47
CA TYR A 263 12.90 6.38 -6.76
C TYR A 263 11.72 7.36 -6.83
N VAL A 264 10.53 6.80 -6.70
CA VAL A 264 9.26 7.52 -6.76
C VAL A 264 8.27 6.97 -5.74
N SER A 265 7.42 7.86 -5.24
CA SER A 265 6.26 7.49 -4.43
C SER A 265 5.06 7.26 -5.32
N ARG A 266 4.39 6.12 -5.17
CA ARG A 266 3.16 5.79 -5.88
C ARG A 266 2.05 5.45 -4.90
N LEU A 267 0.83 5.70 -5.32
CA LEU A 267 -0.39 5.21 -4.70
C LEU A 267 -0.91 4.09 -5.59
N ALA A 268 -0.87 2.87 -5.07
CA ALA A 268 -1.47 1.70 -5.68
C ALA A 268 -2.89 1.53 -5.16
N ARG A 269 -3.82 1.02 -5.98
CA ARG A 269 -5.15 0.61 -5.51
C ARG A 269 -5.66 -0.63 -6.22
N THR A 270 -6.60 -1.33 -5.58
CA THR A 270 -7.38 -2.43 -6.13
C THR A 270 -8.84 -2.29 -5.69
N CYS A 271 -9.80 -2.72 -6.50
CA CYS A 271 -11.21 -2.77 -6.11
C CYS A 271 -11.40 -3.79 -4.97
N ILE A 272 -12.25 -3.47 -4.00
CA ILE A 272 -12.59 -4.43 -2.93
C ILE A 272 -13.47 -5.59 -3.43
N SER A 273 -14.10 -5.43 -4.59
CA SER A 273 -14.91 -6.45 -5.26
C SER A 273 -14.10 -7.38 -6.17
N ASP A 274 -12.81 -7.09 -6.37
CA ASP A 274 -11.94 -7.83 -7.26
C ASP A 274 -11.09 -8.82 -6.48
N GLU A 275 -11.44 -10.10 -6.62
CA GLU A 275 -10.75 -11.18 -5.93
C GLU A 275 -9.47 -11.66 -6.62
N ASN A 276 -9.17 -11.17 -7.83
CA ASN A 276 -8.04 -11.59 -8.65
C ASN A 276 -7.00 -10.48 -8.92
N TYR A 277 -7.22 -9.28 -8.38
CA TYR A 277 -6.31 -8.13 -8.48
C TYR A 277 -6.11 -7.60 -9.91
N ASP A 278 -7.03 -7.90 -10.82
CA ASP A 278 -7.02 -7.36 -12.18
C ASP A 278 -7.20 -5.83 -12.19
N SER A 279 -7.96 -5.29 -11.25
CA SER A 279 -8.18 -3.85 -11.07
C SER A 279 -6.97 -3.08 -10.51
N TYR A 280 -5.84 -3.76 -10.27
CA TYR A 280 -4.63 -3.16 -9.74
C TYR A 280 -4.09 -2.04 -10.64
N THR A 281 -4.03 -0.83 -10.11
CA THR A 281 -3.52 0.39 -10.75
C THR A 281 -2.48 1.06 -9.86
N GLU A 282 -1.65 1.91 -10.46
CA GLU A 282 -0.75 2.79 -9.70
C GLU A 282 -0.79 4.23 -10.24
N VAL A 283 -0.64 5.22 -9.37
CA VAL A 283 -0.42 6.61 -9.78
C VAL A 283 0.73 7.20 -9.00
N THR A 284 1.54 8.03 -9.65
CA THR A 284 2.71 8.66 -9.03
C THR A 284 2.30 9.84 -8.18
N LEU A 285 2.59 9.84 -6.87
CA LEU A 285 2.40 11.01 -6.02
C LEU A 285 3.55 12.00 -6.22
N GLN A 286 3.26 13.20 -6.70
CA GLN A 286 4.26 14.26 -6.86
C GLN A 286 4.08 15.35 -5.80
N CYS A 287 5.13 15.56 -5.00
CA CYS A 287 5.19 16.65 -4.02
C CYS A 287 6.30 17.62 -4.42
N ASN A 288 5.93 18.64 -5.19
CA ASN A 288 6.88 19.63 -5.71
C ASN A 288 6.78 20.93 -4.91
N VAL A 289 7.88 21.35 -4.28
CA VAL A 289 7.93 22.58 -3.48
C VAL A 289 8.95 23.54 -4.06
N ARG A 290 8.57 24.81 -4.18
CA ARG A 290 9.48 25.86 -4.63
C ARG A 290 10.40 26.26 -3.49
N SER A 291 11.71 26.05 -3.68
CA SER A 291 12.72 26.41 -2.69
C SER A 291 12.81 27.92 -2.53
N GLU A 292 12.70 28.43 -1.31
CA GLU A 292 12.80 29.87 -1.02
C GLU A 292 14.19 30.42 -1.37
N ASP A 293 15.26 29.66 -1.10
CA ASP A 293 16.64 30.11 -1.29
C ASP A 293 17.05 30.23 -2.78
N THR A 294 16.58 29.29 -3.60
CA THR A 294 17.05 29.14 -4.99
C THR A 294 15.97 29.41 -6.03
N ASN A 295 14.72 29.61 -5.59
CA ASN A 295 13.52 29.74 -6.41
C ASN A 295 13.29 28.57 -7.40
N LYS A 296 13.99 27.45 -7.20
CA LYS A 296 13.88 26.22 -8.02
C LYS A 296 12.78 25.33 -7.46
N LEU A 297 12.05 24.68 -8.35
CA LEU A 297 11.12 23.62 -7.99
C LEU A 297 11.92 22.38 -7.58
N VAL A 298 11.73 21.91 -6.36
CA VAL A 298 12.38 20.71 -5.82
C VAL A 298 11.32 19.63 -5.67
N ASN A 299 11.61 18.45 -6.21
CA ASN A 299 10.75 17.28 -6.07
C ASN A 299 11.08 16.55 -4.76
N TYR A 300 10.09 16.44 -3.88
CA TYR A 300 10.13 15.63 -2.67
C TYR A 300 9.50 14.28 -3.02
N ASN A 301 10.32 13.39 -3.59
CA ASN A 301 9.88 12.17 -4.25
C ASN A 301 9.70 10.96 -3.31
N LEU A 302 10.19 11.01 -2.06
CA LEU A 302 10.12 9.90 -1.11
C LEU A 302 9.14 10.19 0.02
N VAL A 303 7.97 9.56 -0.01
CA VAL A 303 7.01 9.62 1.09
C VAL A 303 7.55 8.88 2.32
N GLN A 304 7.39 9.49 3.48
CA GLN A 304 7.89 9.01 4.78
C GLN A 304 6.74 8.49 5.66
N ASP A 305 5.61 9.19 5.67
CA ASP A 305 4.37 8.75 6.32
C ASP A 305 3.17 9.41 5.62
N VAL A 306 2.00 8.78 5.74
CA VAL A 306 0.74 9.25 5.18
C VAL A 306 -0.40 9.02 6.17
N LYS A 307 -1.35 9.95 6.19
CA LYS A 307 -2.64 9.79 6.86
C LYS A 307 -3.78 10.24 5.97
N VAL A 308 -4.90 9.55 6.07
CA VAL A 308 -6.17 9.98 5.49
C VAL A 308 -6.98 10.65 6.58
N GLY A 309 -7.57 11.79 6.25
CA GLY A 309 -8.45 12.54 7.11
C GLY A 309 -9.57 13.21 6.32
N ARG A 310 -10.46 13.91 7.03
CA ARG A 310 -11.55 14.66 6.43
C ARG A 310 -11.20 16.14 6.33
N ALA A 311 -11.53 16.77 5.22
CA ALA A 311 -11.31 18.19 5.02
C ALA A 311 -12.31 19.04 5.83
N GLY A 312 -11.80 19.88 6.73
CA GLY A 312 -12.61 20.94 7.34
C GLY A 312 -12.96 22.03 6.32
N ALA A 313 -13.94 22.87 6.63
CA ALA A 313 -14.50 23.87 5.70
C ALA A 313 -13.45 24.78 5.02
N GLU A 314 -12.42 25.22 5.75
CA GLU A 314 -11.36 26.07 5.19
C GLU A 314 -10.45 25.31 4.21
N LEU A 315 -10.03 24.10 4.57
CA LEU A 315 -9.21 23.26 3.68
C LEU A 315 -10.00 22.86 2.44
N ALA A 316 -11.27 22.49 2.63
CA ALA A 316 -12.19 22.13 1.56
C ALA A 316 -12.36 23.28 0.56
N GLY A 317 -12.63 24.50 1.05
CA GLY A 317 -12.74 25.70 0.20
C GLY A 317 -11.44 26.05 -0.54
N ASN A 318 -10.28 25.82 0.08
CA ASN A 318 -8.99 26.05 -0.58
C ASN A 318 -8.67 25.01 -1.66
N LEU A 319 -9.06 23.76 -1.47
CA LEU A 319 -8.86 22.68 -2.43
C LEU A 319 -9.96 22.62 -3.50
N GLY A 320 -11.11 23.27 -3.28
CA GLY A 320 -12.25 23.22 -4.19
C GLY A 320 -13.02 21.89 -4.11
N ILE A 321 -13.04 21.28 -2.91
CA ILE A 321 -13.76 20.03 -2.61
C ILE A 321 -14.85 20.31 -1.55
N ASP A 322 -15.71 19.32 -1.29
CA ASP A 322 -16.76 19.47 -0.29
C ASP A 322 -16.19 19.33 1.13
N THR A 323 -16.90 19.91 2.10
CA THR A 323 -16.55 19.70 3.51
C THR A 323 -16.78 18.24 3.87
N ASP A 324 -15.91 17.68 4.71
CA ASP A 324 -15.86 16.26 5.09
C ASP A 324 -15.37 15.30 3.99
N ASP A 325 -14.99 15.79 2.81
CA ASP A 325 -14.33 14.96 1.81
C ASP A 325 -12.99 14.42 2.29
N ASN A 326 -12.68 13.19 1.89
CA ASN A 326 -11.43 12.54 2.27
C ASN A 326 -10.23 13.17 1.55
N VAL A 327 -9.22 13.52 2.33
CA VAL A 327 -7.93 14.01 1.86
C VAL A 327 -6.80 13.12 2.35
N LEU A 328 -5.80 12.94 1.50
CA LEU A 328 -4.58 12.23 1.81
C LEU A 328 -3.47 13.25 2.12
N VAL A 329 -2.95 13.22 3.34
CA VAL A 329 -1.86 14.09 3.80
C VAL A 329 -0.60 13.24 3.90
N GLY A 330 0.43 13.60 3.14
CA GLY A 330 1.70 12.89 3.13
C GLY A 330 2.88 13.79 3.49
N ILE A 331 3.84 13.22 4.21
CA ILE A 331 5.14 13.85 4.49
C ILE A 331 6.16 13.26 3.53
N PHE A 332 6.85 14.11 2.78
CA PHE A 332 7.80 13.70 1.75
C PHE A 332 9.18 14.28 2.02
N SER A 333 10.21 13.56 1.58
CA SER A 333 11.61 13.99 1.60
C SER A 333 12.22 13.82 0.21
N PRO A 334 13.18 14.66 -0.20
CA PRO A 334 13.89 14.45 -1.45
C PRO A 334 14.91 13.32 -1.29
N SER A 335 15.11 12.52 -2.33
CA SER A 335 16.10 11.46 -2.35
C SER A 335 17.53 11.99 -2.34
N ARG A 336 18.45 11.27 -1.70
CA ARG A 336 19.88 11.50 -1.83
C ARG A 336 20.38 10.85 -3.13
N GLY A 337 20.64 11.70 -4.13
CA GLY A 337 20.99 11.22 -5.47
C GLY A 337 19.86 10.38 -6.07
N ILE A 338 20.23 9.24 -6.66
CA ILE A 338 19.30 8.28 -7.28
C ILE A 338 18.81 7.18 -6.31
N GLY A 339 19.23 7.22 -5.05
CA GLY A 339 18.88 6.21 -4.04
C GLY A 339 17.52 6.41 -3.39
N ASN A 340 17.19 5.53 -2.44
CA ASN A 340 15.98 5.60 -1.61
C ASN A 340 16.25 6.22 -0.21
N GLU A 341 17.43 6.78 0.01
CA GLU A 341 17.77 7.48 1.25
C GLU A 341 17.16 8.89 1.28
N PRO A 342 16.34 9.24 2.28
CA PRO A 342 15.78 10.59 2.40
C PRO A 342 16.85 11.58 2.90
N GLN A 343 16.85 12.79 2.34
CA GLN A 343 17.62 13.91 2.89
C GLN A 343 16.95 14.50 4.14
N GLN A 344 17.70 15.26 4.94
CA GLN A 344 17.19 16.01 6.10
C GLN A 344 16.39 17.26 5.70
N LYS A 345 15.42 17.08 4.80
CA LYS A 345 14.45 18.09 4.36
C LYS A 345 13.11 17.39 4.18
N SER A 346 12.04 18.04 4.58
CA SER A 346 10.70 17.48 4.47
C SER A 346 9.69 18.53 4.01
N ALA A 347 8.68 18.06 3.28
CA ALA A 347 7.53 18.82 2.84
C ALA A 347 6.25 18.06 3.20
N ILE A 348 5.17 18.79 3.47
CA ILE A 348 3.84 18.22 3.65
C ILE A 348 3.03 18.55 2.40
N CYS A 349 2.49 17.53 1.75
CA CYS A 349 1.59 17.67 0.60
C CYS A 349 0.22 17.07 0.94
N VAL A 350 -0.83 17.73 0.47
CA VAL A 350 -2.23 17.34 0.68
C VAL A 350 -2.85 17.07 -0.69
N PHE A 351 -3.51 15.92 -0.82
CA PHE A 351 -4.15 15.47 -2.05
C PHE A 351 -5.63 15.19 -1.78
N SER A 352 -6.51 15.71 -2.62
CA SER A 352 -7.92 15.28 -2.62
C SER A 352 -8.01 13.83 -3.09
N LEU A 353 -8.70 12.95 -2.35
CA LEU A 353 -8.95 11.61 -2.86
C LEU A 353 -9.83 11.65 -4.11
N GLN A 354 -10.74 12.61 -4.24
CA GLN A 354 -11.56 12.79 -5.44
C GLN A 354 -10.69 13.08 -6.67
N ASP A 355 -9.69 13.95 -6.56
CA ASP A 355 -8.77 14.25 -7.66
C ASP A 355 -7.90 13.04 -8.02
N ILE A 356 -7.42 12.31 -7.01
CA ILE A 356 -6.69 11.05 -7.20
C ILE A 356 -7.55 10.06 -7.99
N GLU A 357 -8.81 9.88 -7.61
CA GLU A 357 -9.76 8.99 -8.27
C GLU A 357 -10.03 9.39 -9.72
N ALA A 358 -10.19 10.70 -9.98
CA ALA A 358 -10.34 11.24 -11.32
C ALA A 358 -9.12 10.90 -12.19
N ARG A 359 -7.91 10.96 -11.62
CA ARG A 359 -6.65 10.70 -12.33
C ARG A 359 -6.44 9.22 -12.63
N PHE A 360 -6.78 8.33 -11.71
CA PHE A 360 -6.85 6.91 -12.05
C PHE A 360 -7.83 6.66 -13.21
N THR A 361 -9.03 7.25 -13.15
CA THR A 361 -10.06 7.08 -14.18
C THR A 361 -9.59 7.59 -15.54
N GLU A 362 -8.98 8.78 -15.59
CA GLU A 362 -8.39 9.36 -16.79
C GLU A 362 -7.30 8.45 -17.40
N ASN A 363 -6.40 7.91 -16.57
CA ASN A 363 -5.35 7.00 -17.03
C ASN A 363 -5.91 5.71 -17.64
N ILE A 364 -6.94 5.14 -17.01
CA ILE A 364 -7.65 3.97 -17.55
C ILE A 364 -8.27 4.35 -18.90
N HIS A 365 -8.97 5.49 -19.01
CA HIS A 365 -9.57 5.95 -20.26
C HIS A 365 -8.55 6.13 -21.39
N MET A 366 -7.41 6.77 -21.10
CA MET A 366 -6.35 7.00 -22.10
C MET A 366 -5.81 5.69 -22.66
N CYS A 367 -5.69 4.66 -21.83
CA CYS A 367 -5.24 3.36 -22.27
C CYS A 367 -6.27 2.63 -23.16
N PHE A 368 -7.56 2.62 -22.78
CA PHE A 368 -8.62 1.98 -23.58
C PHE A 368 -8.90 2.69 -24.91
N ASN A 369 -8.74 4.01 -24.94
CA ASN A 369 -8.87 4.78 -26.18
C ASN A 369 -7.59 4.77 -27.04
N GLY A 370 -6.57 3.99 -26.64
CA GLY A 370 -5.30 3.87 -27.37
C GLY A 370 -4.45 5.13 -27.41
N SER A 371 -4.75 6.13 -26.56
CA SER A 371 -3.92 7.34 -26.41
C SER A 371 -2.56 7.00 -25.76
N VAL A 372 -2.53 5.95 -24.95
CA VAL A 372 -1.33 5.35 -24.38
C VAL A 372 -1.29 3.88 -24.78
N THR A 373 -0.10 3.35 -25.08
CA THR A 373 0.09 1.99 -25.59
C THR A 373 0.54 0.99 -24.52
N ASP A 374 1.04 1.47 -23.39
CA ASP A 374 1.67 0.68 -22.33
C ASP A 374 1.12 1.07 -20.95
N ARG A 375 0.95 0.08 -20.07
CA ARG A 375 0.46 0.24 -18.70
C ARG A 375 1.56 0.58 -17.70
N ASN A 376 2.82 0.53 -18.14
CA ASN A 376 4.03 0.77 -17.36
C ASN A 376 4.13 -0.05 -16.04
N LEU A 377 3.51 -1.23 -16.04
CA LEU A 377 3.50 -2.20 -14.94
C LEU A 377 4.16 -3.53 -15.36
N GLY A 378 5.09 -3.50 -16.32
CA GLY A 378 5.76 -4.70 -16.87
C GLY A 378 6.52 -5.56 -15.85
N TYR A 379 6.68 -5.08 -14.62
CA TYR A 379 7.27 -5.83 -13.51
C TYR A 379 6.28 -6.72 -12.75
N ILE A 380 4.97 -6.60 -12.98
CA ILE A 380 3.97 -7.44 -12.33
C ILE A 380 3.80 -8.73 -13.15
N SER A 381 3.78 -9.87 -12.45
CA SER A 381 3.59 -11.18 -13.08
C SER A 381 2.11 -11.48 -13.35
N GLY A 382 1.83 -12.24 -14.40
CA GLY A 382 0.48 -12.67 -14.74
C GLY A 382 -0.42 -11.58 -15.33
N LEU A 383 0.12 -10.40 -15.66
CA LEU A 383 -0.64 -9.36 -16.33
C LEU A 383 -1.11 -9.82 -17.73
N ILE A 384 -2.35 -9.47 -18.04
CA ILE A 384 -2.91 -9.60 -19.39
C ILE A 384 -2.12 -8.70 -20.36
N LEU A 385 -1.72 -9.26 -21.51
CA LEU A 385 -1.04 -8.58 -22.61
C LEU A 385 0.36 -8.02 -22.29
N ASP A 386 1.12 -8.66 -21.38
CA ASP A 386 2.50 -8.27 -21.03
C ASP A 386 2.66 -6.77 -20.69
N GLY A 387 1.66 -6.20 -20.01
CA GLY A 387 1.67 -4.79 -19.63
C GLY A 387 1.33 -3.84 -20.78
N LYS A 388 0.75 -4.30 -21.90
CA LYS A 388 0.26 -3.42 -22.98
C LYS A 388 -1.20 -3.03 -22.83
N CYS A 389 -1.55 -1.85 -23.33
CA CYS A 389 -2.94 -1.44 -23.46
C CYS A 389 -3.71 -2.34 -24.46
N PRO A 390 -5.01 -2.60 -24.23
CA PRO A 390 -5.83 -3.30 -25.21
C PRO A 390 -5.94 -2.49 -26.51
N ALA A 391 -6.25 -3.17 -27.63
CA ALA A 391 -6.43 -2.48 -28.90
C ALA A 391 -7.61 -1.50 -28.84
N ALA A 392 -7.42 -0.30 -29.41
CA ALA A 392 -8.44 0.75 -29.45
C ALA A 392 -9.70 0.25 -30.17
N GLY A 393 -10.88 0.48 -29.56
CA GLY A 393 -12.18 0.10 -30.13
C GLY A 393 -12.91 -1.05 -29.43
N LEU A 394 -12.30 -1.69 -28.42
CA LEU A 394 -13.07 -2.47 -27.42
C LEU A 394 -13.80 -1.47 -26.51
N TRP A 395 -15.06 -1.16 -26.81
CA TRP A 395 -15.88 -0.30 -25.96
C TRP A 395 -16.23 -1.03 -24.67
N VAL A 396 -15.46 -0.79 -23.61
CA VAL A 396 -15.86 -1.13 -22.24
C VAL A 396 -16.39 0.15 -21.61
N SER A 397 -17.63 0.11 -21.08
CA SER A 397 -18.15 1.19 -20.24
C SER A 397 -17.31 1.26 -18.95
N LEU A 398 -16.46 2.29 -18.83
CA LEU A 398 -15.60 2.52 -17.66
C LEU A 398 -16.37 2.79 -16.36
N ALA A 399 -17.69 3.02 -16.43
CA ALA A 399 -18.52 3.31 -15.26
C ALA A 399 -18.69 2.13 -14.29
N LYS A 400 -18.13 0.95 -14.59
CA LYS A 400 -18.36 -0.31 -13.85
C LYS A 400 -17.10 -1.07 -13.42
N CYS A 401 -15.90 -0.47 -13.37
CA CYS A 401 -14.69 -1.22 -13.04
C CYS A 401 -14.71 -1.93 -11.66
N CYS A 402 -15.33 -1.35 -10.62
CA CYS A 402 -15.61 -2.06 -9.36
C CYS A 402 -17.08 -2.50 -9.21
N LYS A 403 -17.95 -2.17 -10.17
CA LYS A 403 -19.37 -2.56 -10.18
C LYS A 403 -19.61 -3.62 -11.25
N CYS A 404 -18.88 -4.73 -11.16
CA CYS A 404 -19.30 -5.96 -11.79
C CYS A 404 -20.33 -6.65 -10.87
N ASP A 405 -21.53 -6.06 -10.76
CA ASP A 405 -22.66 -6.77 -10.17
C ASP A 405 -23.05 -7.91 -11.13
N SER A 406 -22.94 -9.14 -10.65
CA SER A 406 -23.28 -10.38 -11.37
C SER A 406 -24.78 -10.54 -11.69
N ASN A 407 -25.58 -9.47 -11.58
CA ASN A 407 -27.04 -9.49 -11.77
C ASN A 407 -27.57 -8.55 -12.87
N GLU A 408 -26.71 -7.85 -13.62
CA GLU A 408 -27.14 -7.13 -14.84
C GLU A 408 -26.53 -7.76 -16.09
N ALA A 409 -26.84 -9.04 -16.30
CA ALA A 409 -26.90 -9.60 -17.65
C ALA A 409 -28.28 -9.26 -18.24
N GLU A 410 -28.56 -7.97 -18.47
CA GLU A 410 -29.66 -7.62 -19.37
C GLU A 410 -29.19 -7.83 -20.81
N GLU A 411 -29.85 -8.80 -21.43
CA GLU A 411 -29.75 -9.25 -22.79
C GLU A 411 -29.95 -8.10 -23.79
N GLN A 412 -28.86 -7.47 -24.25
CA GLN A 412 -28.86 -6.75 -25.52
C GLN A 412 -28.17 -7.61 -26.59
N THR A 413 -28.97 -8.49 -27.19
CA THR A 413 -28.66 -9.14 -28.46
C THR A 413 -28.40 -8.10 -29.55
N PHE A 414 -27.13 -7.91 -29.93
CA PHE A 414 -26.79 -7.46 -31.27
C PHE A 414 -26.35 -8.68 -32.08
N ASN A 415 -27.14 -8.98 -33.14
CA ASN A 415 -26.86 -10.04 -34.09
C ASN A 415 -25.49 -9.83 -34.75
N GLY A 416 -24.53 -10.72 -34.46
CA GLY A 416 -23.23 -10.73 -35.14
C GLY A 416 -22.21 -11.68 -34.52
N GLY A 417 -22.30 -12.97 -34.84
CA GLY A 417 -21.16 -13.89 -35.02
C GLY A 417 -20.13 -14.09 -33.89
N ALA A 418 -20.30 -15.20 -33.16
CA ALA A 418 -19.28 -16.09 -32.58
C ALA A 418 -18.14 -15.51 -31.71
N GLY A 419 -18.24 -15.79 -30.41
CA GLY A 419 -17.11 -15.83 -29.47
C GLY A 419 -17.49 -15.38 -28.06
N ASN A 420 -17.51 -16.30 -27.08
CA ASN A 420 -17.63 -15.96 -25.66
C ASN A 420 -16.47 -15.04 -25.26
N VAL A 421 -16.75 -13.83 -24.80
CA VAL A 421 -15.76 -12.89 -24.27
C VAL A 421 -16.13 -12.64 -22.81
N ASP A 422 -15.34 -13.19 -21.89
CA ASP A 422 -15.43 -12.84 -20.47
C ASP A 422 -14.98 -11.38 -20.29
N TRP A 423 -15.87 -10.55 -19.75
CA TRP A 423 -15.64 -9.12 -19.54
C TRP A 423 -14.89 -8.90 -18.22
N LEU A 424 -13.64 -8.42 -18.28
CA LEU A 424 -12.84 -8.08 -17.09
C LEU A 424 -12.33 -6.64 -17.15
N CYS A 425 -12.58 -5.90 -16.07
CA CYS A 425 -12.09 -4.54 -15.86
C CYS A 425 -10.68 -4.61 -15.25
N ILE A 426 -9.70 -3.99 -15.90
CA ILE A 426 -8.28 -4.04 -15.49
C ILE A 426 -7.78 -2.60 -15.26
N GLY A 427 -7.08 -2.36 -14.15
CA GLY A 427 -6.51 -1.06 -13.75
C GLY A 427 -5.05 -0.87 -14.22
N PHE A 428 -4.58 0.39 -14.29
CA PHE A 428 -3.35 0.87 -14.91
C PHE A 428 -2.46 1.75 -14.01
N GLY A 429 -1.15 1.64 -14.21
CA GLY A 429 -0.11 2.48 -13.63
C GLY A 429 0.28 3.67 -14.53
N ASP A 430 0.11 4.95 -14.13
CA ASP A 430 1.10 6.02 -14.40
C ASP A 430 0.72 7.48 -14.01
N LEU A 431 1.74 8.23 -13.57
CA LEU A 431 1.95 9.70 -13.60
C LEU A 431 0.79 10.65 -13.19
N LEU A 432 0.71 11.04 -11.92
CA LEU A 432 0.12 12.35 -11.54
C LEU A 432 1.17 13.45 -11.75
N ARG A 433 0.73 14.64 -12.17
CA ARG A 433 1.47 15.91 -12.09
C ARG A 433 0.73 16.86 -11.16
#